data_AF-A0A4D6X6U2-F1
#
_entry.id   AF-A0A4D6X6U2-F1
#
_cell.length_a   1.000
_cell.length_b   1.000
_cell.length_c   1.000
_cell.angle_alpha   90.00
_cell.angle_beta   90.00
_cell.angle_gamma   90.00
#
_symmetry.space_group_name_H-M   'P 1'
#
loop_
_entity.id
_entity.type
_entity.pdbx_description
1 polymer ?
#
loop_
_entity_poly.entity_id
_entity_poly.type
_entity_poly.pdbx_seq_one_letter_code
_entity_poly.pdbx_strand_id
1 'polypeptide(L)'
;MKFVNVVSNQQLPFLEKDEDALDAASGDGWAVNNNGNEIDRQPAVAHADDGILGPIRRRRFFMHSREPGMIKVRAEIQNAETYLWFKSEGMGADDTLEMTGLPLPSFTRQSYSFVRTRVAGDDSPSDGDEFAYVDNSTDYWLLEYVGRDTQIIKFARLRIASAANKSSVLWASHLVDDRFVSYTGFSFQSDDSNINDPLLFDGLLYRMAKQRSHRLPKLLDEKGPGAGQLMLSLHRSDNFLFGDAAGSGYTQALEKSLLFDLIDKEGNEHPLRFEYGVEEDDARNGLAARDKLRLFRR
;
A
#
# COMPACT_ATOMS: atom_id res chain seq x y z
N MET A 1 25.68 20.54 1.87
CA MET A 1 26.14 19.36 2.65
C MET A 1 25.80 18.13 1.82
N LYS A 2 26.66 17.11 1.83
CA LYS A 2 26.41 15.84 1.16
C LYS A 2 26.91 14.69 2.03
N PHE A 3 26.36 13.51 1.77
CA PHE A 3 26.78 12.26 2.39
C PHE A 3 27.42 11.38 1.31
N VAL A 4 28.55 10.75 1.63
CA VAL A 4 29.35 10.01 0.66
C VAL A 4 29.59 8.60 1.18
N ASN A 5 29.28 7.59 0.36
CA ASN A 5 29.66 6.21 0.62
C ASN A 5 31.19 6.11 0.53
N VAL A 6 31.83 5.64 1.59
CA VAL A 6 33.30 5.60 1.70
C VAL A 6 33.92 4.58 0.74
N VAL A 7 33.21 3.50 0.42
CA VAL A 7 33.71 2.42 -0.44
C VAL A 7 33.60 2.82 -1.92
N SER A 8 32.43 3.26 -2.37
CA SER A 8 32.22 3.64 -3.77
C SER A 8 32.65 5.07 -4.08
N ASN A 9 32.86 5.90 -3.05
CA ASN A 9 33.07 7.35 -3.14
C ASN A 9 31.94 8.08 -3.90
N GLN A 10 30.76 7.46 -3.98
CA GLN A 10 29.56 8.06 -4.57
C GLN A 10 28.77 8.83 -3.52
N GLN A 11 28.20 9.95 -3.94
CA GLN A 11 27.29 10.72 -3.12
C GLN A 11 25.95 10.00 -3.00
N LEU A 12 25.43 9.92 -1.77
CA LEU A 12 24.07 9.45 -1.54
C LEU A 12 23.07 10.51 -2.04
N PRO A 13 22.04 10.10 -2.78
CA PRO A 13 20.98 11.00 -3.21
C PRO A 13 20.20 11.51 -2.00
N PHE A 14 19.71 12.74 -2.12
CA PHE A 14 18.70 13.26 -1.21
C PHE A 14 17.33 12.99 -1.80
N LEU A 15 16.41 12.48 -0.98
CA LEU A 15 15.00 12.42 -1.34
C LEU A 15 14.47 13.83 -1.58
N GLU A 16 13.59 13.96 -2.56
CA GLU A 16 12.91 15.22 -2.85
C GLU A 16 12.04 15.64 -1.66
N LYS A 17 11.69 16.94 -1.60
CA LYS A 17 10.99 17.51 -0.44
C LYS A 17 9.69 16.79 -0.08
N ASP A 18 9.00 16.26 -1.09
CA ASP A 18 7.70 15.59 -0.96
C ASP A 18 7.83 14.05 -1.02
N GLU A 19 9.06 13.52 -1.01
CA GLU A 19 9.35 12.09 -0.96
C GLU A 19 9.61 11.63 0.47
N ASP A 20 8.64 10.91 1.05
CA ASP A 20 8.74 10.39 2.42
C ASP A 20 9.61 9.12 2.54
N ALA A 21 9.81 8.37 1.44
CA ALA A 21 10.59 7.14 1.46
C ALA A 21 11.11 6.77 0.06
N LEU A 22 12.28 6.11 0.04
CA LEU A 22 12.97 5.65 -1.16
C LEU A 22 12.08 4.72 -2.00
N ASP A 23 11.91 5.06 -3.28
CA ASP A 23 11.11 4.26 -4.22
C ASP A 23 11.92 3.06 -4.75
N ALA A 24 11.25 1.92 -4.90
CA ALA A 24 11.79 0.71 -5.52
C ALA A 24 12.28 0.95 -6.93
N ALA A 25 11.59 1.82 -7.67
CA ALA A 25 11.88 2.11 -9.06
C ALA A 25 13.11 3.02 -9.26
N SER A 26 13.60 3.68 -8.20
CA SER A 26 14.76 4.58 -8.29
C SER A 26 16.06 3.86 -8.64
N GLY A 27 16.17 2.58 -8.27
CA GLY A 27 17.41 1.81 -8.40
C GLY A 27 18.47 2.16 -7.35
N ASP A 28 18.22 3.12 -6.47
CA ASP A 28 19.11 3.49 -5.37
C ASP A 28 18.85 2.58 -4.16
N GLY A 29 19.91 2.03 -3.58
CA GLY A 29 19.82 1.21 -2.37
C GLY A 29 19.75 2.02 -1.07
N TRP A 30 20.25 3.26 -1.10
CA TRP A 30 20.40 4.14 0.06
C TRP A 30 20.14 5.60 -0.30
N ALA A 31 19.42 6.33 0.56
CA ALA A 31 19.14 7.74 0.35
C ALA A 31 19.06 8.52 1.68
N VAL A 32 19.14 9.84 1.57
CA VAL A 32 19.10 10.76 2.71
C VAL A 32 17.86 11.63 2.64
N ASN A 33 17.19 11.84 3.77
CA ASN A 33 16.12 12.82 3.91
C ASN A 33 16.47 13.90 4.95
N ASN A 34 16.00 15.12 4.71
CA ASN A 34 16.06 16.20 5.69
C ASN A 34 15.01 16.04 6.79
N ASN A 35 13.90 15.39 6.48
CA ASN A 35 12.77 15.17 7.38
C ASN A 35 12.65 13.68 7.71
N GLY A 36 12.15 13.38 8.91
CA GLY A 36 11.83 12.01 9.27
C GLY A 36 10.50 11.62 8.66
N ASN A 37 10.36 10.35 8.30
CA ASN A 37 9.06 9.78 7.94
C ASN A 37 8.33 9.28 9.19
N GLU A 38 7.07 8.91 9.01
CA GLU A 38 6.19 8.39 10.07
C GLU A 38 6.36 6.87 10.29
N ILE A 39 7.47 6.31 9.82
CA ILE A 39 7.81 4.90 10.00
C ILE A 39 8.59 4.77 11.32
N ASP A 40 8.18 3.82 12.14
CA ASP A 40 8.84 3.52 13.40
C ASP A 40 10.30 3.15 13.14
N ARG A 41 11.19 3.69 13.97
CA ARG A 41 12.58 3.24 13.97
C ARG A 41 12.62 1.82 14.51
N GLN A 42 13.32 0.96 13.79
CA GLN A 42 13.56 -0.42 14.23
C GLN A 42 14.19 -0.41 15.64
N PRO A 43 13.63 -1.16 16.61
CA PRO A 43 13.98 -1.08 18.04
C PRO A 43 15.41 -1.57 18.37
N ALA A 44 16.17 -2.05 17.38
CA ALA A 44 17.45 -2.75 17.58
C ALA A 44 18.71 -1.87 17.54
N VAL A 45 18.62 -0.56 17.30
CA VAL A 45 19.82 0.30 17.28
C VAL A 45 19.92 1.05 18.61
N ALA A 46 20.82 0.58 19.48
CA ALA A 46 21.22 1.31 20.67
C ALA A 46 21.48 2.77 20.30
N HIS A 47 20.73 3.68 20.92
CA HIS A 47 20.97 5.11 20.74
C HIS A 47 22.34 5.40 21.33
N ALA A 48 23.28 5.83 20.49
CA ALA A 48 24.46 6.51 20.99
C ALA A 48 23.95 7.73 21.77
N ASP A 49 24.36 7.85 23.02
CA ASP A 49 23.98 8.96 23.90
C ASP A 49 24.36 10.28 23.18
N ASP A 50 23.40 11.20 23.07
CA ASP A 50 23.64 12.55 22.51
C ASP A 50 24.53 13.30 23.51
N GLY A 51 25.83 13.00 23.51
CA GLY A 51 26.81 13.66 24.37
C GLY A 51 26.68 15.18 24.25
N ILE A 52 26.79 15.88 25.38
CA ILE A 52 26.69 17.34 25.43
C ILE A 52 27.94 17.94 24.78
N LEU A 53 27.92 18.07 23.46
CA LEU A 53 28.93 18.77 22.68
C LEU A 53 28.50 20.23 22.50
N GLY A 54 29.03 21.13 23.34
CA GLY A 54 29.14 22.60 23.17
C GLY A 54 27.98 23.41 22.54
N PRO A 55 28.18 24.70 22.24
CA PRO A 55 27.20 25.50 21.49
C PRO A 55 27.31 25.17 20.00
N ILE A 56 26.84 24.00 19.59
CA ILE A 56 26.93 23.50 18.21
C ILE A 56 25.58 23.66 17.51
N ARG A 57 25.59 24.16 16.26
CA ARG A 57 24.42 24.11 15.36
C ARG A 57 24.13 22.66 15.01
N ARG A 58 23.01 22.13 15.49
CA ARG A 58 22.57 20.75 15.20
C ARG A 58 21.67 20.73 13.97
N ARG A 59 21.93 19.80 13.06
CA ARG A 59 21.03 19.46 11.95
C ARG A 59 20.87 17.95 11.90
N ARG A 60 19.62 17.48 11.88
CA ARG A 60 19.27 16.07 11.82
C ARG A 60 19.03 15.68 10.36
N PHE A 61 19.46 14.47 10.02
CA PHE A 61 19.22 13.83 8.73
C PHE A 61 18.74 12.41 8.99
N PHE A 62 17.99 11.87 8.05
CA PHE A 62 17.39 10.55 8.12
C PHE A 62 17.91 9.72 6.96
N MET A 63 18.24 8.47 7.24
CA MET A 63 18.83 7.56 6.26
C MET A 63 17.81 6.48 5.95
N HIS A 64 17.59 6.25 4.65
CA HIS A 64 16.70 5.24 4.14
C HIS A 64 17.51 4.15 3.46
N SER A 65 17.08 2.91 3.63
CA SER A 65 17.70 1.74 3.01
C SER A 65 16.61 0.84 2.45
N ARG A 66 16.87 0.28 1.27
CA ARG A 66 16.06 -0.79 0.67
C ARG A 66 16.85 -2.06 0.44
N GLU A 67 18.16 -2.02 0.69
CA GLU A 67 19.08 -3.11 0.44
C GLU A 67 19.64 -3.63 1.76
N PRO A 68 19.61 -4.96 1.99
CA PRO A 68 20.30 -5.52 3.13
C PRO A 68 21.80 -5.31 2.99
N GLY A 69 22.48 -5.07 4.11
CA GLY A 69 23.93 -4.96 4.15
C GLY A 69 24.42 -3.70 4.85
N MET A 70 25.74 -3.54 4.91
CA MET A 70 26.37 -2.43 5.60
C MET A 70 26.79 -1.34 4.62
N ILE A 71 26.55 -0.09 5.00
CA ILE A 71 27.11 1.08 4.33
C ILE A 71 27.95 1.88 5.31
N LYS A 72 29.10 2.36 4.84
CA LYS A 72 29.96 3.27 5.56
C LYS A 72 29.87 4.65 4.91
N VAL A 73 29.44 5.64 5.67
CA VAL A 73 29.12 6.99 5.17
C VAL A 73 29.94 8.04 5.90
N ARG A 74 30.46 9.01 5.16
CA ARG A 74 31.03 10.24 5.74
C ARG A 74 30.21 11.46 5.33
N ALA A 75 30.24 12.50 6.15
CA ALA A 75 29.60 13.77 5.84
C ALA A 75 30.63 14.74 5.22
N GLU A 76 30.21 15.51 4.21
CA GLU A 76 31.00 16.60 3.66
C GLU A 76 30.20 17.91 3.65
N ILE A 77 30.79 18.98 4.17
CA ILE A 77 30.21 20.32 4.21
C ILE A 77 31.09 21.25 3.37
N GLN A 78 30.46 21.97 2.44
CA GLN A 78 31.16 22.98 1.67
C GLN A 78 31.18 24.30 2.43
N ASN A 79 32.35 24.91 2.52
CA ASN A 79 32.47 26.28 3.00
C ASN A 79 31.92 27.25 1.94
N ALA A 80 31.01 28.12 2.36
CA ALA A 80 30.29 29.03 1.46
C ALA A 80 31.18 30.12 0.86
N GLU A 81 32.30 30.46 1.51
CA GLU A 81 33.22 31.53 1.10
C GLU A 81 34.35 30.98 0.23
N THR A 82 34.94 29.86 0.63
CA THR A 82 36.12 29.29 -0.06
C THR A 82 35.77 28.22 -1.09
N TYR A 83 34.51 27.75 -1.10
CA TYR A 83 34.02 26.62 -1.91
C TYR A 83 34.76 25.29 -1.67
N LEU A 84 35.62 25.22 -0.64
CA LEU A 84 36.33 24.00 -0.24
C LEU A 84 35.41 23.08 0.54
N TRP A 85 35.58 21.77 0.31
CA TRP A 85 34.85 20.72 1.02
C TRP A 85 35.63 20.28 2.25
N PHE A 86 34.96 20.32 3.41
CA PHE A 86 35.45 19.78 4.67
C PHE A 86 34.76 18.45 4.93
N LYS A 87 35.56 17.44 5.28
CA LYS A 87 35.08 16.11 5.64
C LYS A 87 34.78 16.07 7.13
N SER A 88 33.90 15.16 7.54
CA SER A 88 33.75 14.82 8.95
C SER A 88 35.11 14.39 9.50
N GLU A 89 35.53 15.04 10.59
CA GLU A 89 36.69 14.64 11.39
C GLU A 89 36.14 14.35 12.79
N GLY A 90 36.26 13.08 13.22
CA GLY A 90 35.87 12.70 14.57
C GLY A 90 36.84 13.26 15.61
N MET A 91 36.37 13.50 16.84
CA MET A 91 37.28 13.48 17.98
C MET A 91 37.65 12.02 18.28
N GLY A 92 38.66 11.46 17.58
CA GLY A 92 39.04 10.05 17.68
C GLY A 92 38.94 9.27 16.36
N ALA A 93 38.74 7.95 16.44
CA ALA A 93 38.76 7.00 15.31
C ALA A 93 37.45 6.93 14.48
N ASP A 94 36.45 7.75 14.79
CA ASP A 94 35.11 7.65 14.21
C ASP A 94 34.79 8.85 13.29
N ASP A 95 35.47 8.94 12.14
CA ASP A 95 35.20 9.95 11.09
C ASP A 95 34.06 9.53 10.13
N THR A 96 33.51 8.34 10.35
CA THR A 96 32.52 7.68 9.49
C THR A 96 31.41 7.04 10.30
N LEU A 97 30.20 7.03 9.74
CA LEU A 97 29.03 6.33 10.27
C LEU A 97 28.86 4.99 9.55
N GLU A 98 28.76 3.90 10.30
CA GLU A 98 28.40 2.59 9.77
C GLU A 98 26.91 2.32 10.05
N MET A 99 26.17 1.95 9.01
CA MET A 99 24.74 1.66 9.08
C MET A 99 24.44 0.32 8.43
N THR A 100 23.45 -0.38 8.97
CA THR A 100 23.05 -1.70 8.46
C THR A 100 21.61 -1.66 7.97
N GLY A 101 21.40 -1.95 6.69
CA GLY A 101 20.10 -2.26 6.12
C GLY A 101 19.72 -3.69 6.48
N LEU A 102 18.49 -3.87 6.98
CA LEU A 102 17.99 -5.18 7.38
C LEU A 102 17.35 -5.89 6.18
N PRO A 103 17.42 -7.23 6.11
CA PRO A 103 16.70 -7.98 5.10
C PRO A 103 15.19 -7.86 5.31
N LEU A 104 14.46 -7.67 4.21
CA LEU A 104 13.00 -7.68 4.25
C LEU A 104 12.51 -9.05 4.76
N PRO A 105 11.60 -9.10 5.75
CA PRO A 105 11.02 -10.36 6.19
C PRO A 105 10.32 -11.09 5.04
N SER A 106 10.36 -12.42 5.07
CA SER A 106 9.53 -13.21 4.15
C SER A 106 8.08 -13.24 4.66
N PHE A 107 7.18 -12.64 3.89
CA PHE A 107 5.74 -12.64 4.14
C PHE A 107 5.05 -13.74 3.34
N THR A 108 4.16 -14.51 3.96
CA THR A 108 3.32 -15.49 3.25
C THR A 108 1.87 -15.00 3.22
N ARG A 109 0.98 -15.67 2.47
CA ARG A 109 -0.47 -15.34 2.50
C ARG A 109 -1.02 -15.44 3.93
N GLN A 110 -0.52 -16.38 4.72
CA GLN A 110 -0.91 -16.60 6.12
C GLN A 110 -0.45 -15.47 7.05
N SER A 111 0.45 -14.60 6.60
CA SER A 111 0.82 -13.38 7.30
C SER A 111 -0.28 -12.31 7.25
N TYR A 112 -1.37 -12.51 6.51
CA TYR A 112 -2.44 -11.51 6.39
C TYR A 112 -3.76 -12.06 6.88
N SER A 113 -4.50 -11.21 7.58
CA SER A 113 -5.92 -11.40 7.85
C SER A 113 -6.70 -10.64 6.78
N PHE A 114 -7.56 -11.34 6.03
CA PHE A 114 -8.40 -10.73 4.99
C PHE A 114 -9.83 -11.19 5.19
N VAL A 115 -10.58 -10.42 5.97
CA VAL A 115 -11.89 -10.83 6.53
C VAL A 115 -13.00 -10.05 5.86
N ARG A 116 -14.01 -10.79 5.39
CA ARG A 116 -15.23 -10.23 4.79
C ARG A 116 -16.29 -9.93 5.86
N THR A 117 -17.04 -8.85 5.69
CA THR A 117 -18.25 -8.54 6.45
C THR A 117 -19.29 -7.93 5.51
N ARG A 118 -20.51 -8.49 5.48
CA ARG A 118 -21.63 -7.87 4.75
C ARG A 118 -22.12 -6.64 5.53
N VAL A 119 -22.20 -5.51 4.86
CA VAL A 119 -22.61 -4.23 5.47
C VAL A 119 -23.92 -3.67 4.90
N ALA A 120 -24.33 -4.15 3.73
CA ALA A 120 -25.64 -3.88 3.15
C ALA A 120 -26.06 -5.00 2.20
N GLY A 121 -27.37 -5.14 1.97
CA GLY A 121 -27.97 -6.18 1.15
C GLY A 121 -28.66 -7.25 1.99
N ASP A 122 -29.35 -8.15 1.30
CA ASP A 122 -30.11 -9.22 1.92
C ASP A 122 -29.20 -10.34 2.42
N ASP A 123 -29.69 -11.08 3.41
CA ASP A 123 -29.10 -12.35 3.80
C ASP A 123 -29.58 -13.44 2.83
N SER A 124 -28.66 -14.35 2.49
CA SER A 124 -29.04 -15.48 1.65
C SER A 124 -30.00 -16.40 2.43
N PRO A 125 -31.09 -16.86 1.81
CA PRO A 125 -31.97 -17.86 2.40
C PRO A 125 -31.38 -19.28 2.33
N SER A 126 -30.21 -19.47 1.70
CA SER A 126 -29.58 -20.78 1.51
C SER A 126 -28.48 -21.03 2.54
N ASP A 127 -28.57 -22.14 3.25
CA ASP A 127 -27.54 -22.56 4.19
C ASP A 127 -26.24 -22.90 3.44
N GLY A 128 -25.15 -22.21 3.78
CA GLY A 128 -23.81 -22.47 3.24
C GLY A 128 -23.46 -21.74 1.94
N ASP A 129 -24.43 -21.11 1.28
CA ASP A 129 -24.18 -20.17 0.17
C ASP A 129 -24.72 -18.79 0.54
N GLU A 130 -23.84 -17.93 1.03
CA GLU A 130 -24.17 -16.59 1.50
C GLU A 130 -24.56 -15.62 0.36
N PHE A 131 -24.45 -16.06 -0.90
CA PHE A 131 -24.67 -15.27 -2.09
C PHE A 131 -25.82 -15.78 -2.98
N ALA A 132 -26.34 -16.98 -2.71
CA ALA A 132 -27.52 -17.50 -3.35
C ALA A 132 -28.70 -16.52 -3.18
N TYR A 133 -29.34 -16.16 -4.29
CA TYR A 133 -30.48 -15.24 -4.33
C TYR A 133 -30.20 -13.83 -3.78
N VAL A 134 -28.93 -13.43 -3.64
CA VAL A 134 -28.55 -12.08 -3.21
C VAL A 134 -28.08 -11.27 -4.41
N ASP A 135 -28.98 -10.51 -5.02
CA ASP A 135 -28.67 -9.75 -6.25
C ASP A 135 -27.95 -8.42 -5.97
N ASN A 136 -28.26 -7.79 -4.84
CA ASN A 136 -27.65 -6.54 -4.42
C ASN A 136 -27.05 -6.69 -3.02
N SER A 137 -25.74 -6.47 -2.90
CA SER A 137 -25.05 -6.45 -1.61
C SER A 137 -23.84 -5.53 -1.63
N THR A 138 -23.39 -5.15 -0.45
CA THR A 138 -22.09 -4.53 -0.22
C THR A 138 -21.38 -5.30 0.88
N ASP A 139 -20.19 -5.77 0.55
CA ASP A 139 -19.34 -6.55 1.41
C ASP A 139 -18.00 -5.84 1.55
N TYR A 140 -17.56 -5.59 2.79
CA TYR A 140 -16.27 -4.99 3.07
C TYR A 140 -15.27 -6.08 3.45
N TRP A 141 -14.11 -6.02 2.83
CA TRP A 141 -12.98 -6.91 3.06
C TRP A 141 -11.85 -6.11 3.70
N LEU A 142 -11.63 -6.34 4.99
CA LEU A 142 -10.59 -5.67 5.76
C LEU A 142 -9.31 -6.48 5.73
N LEU A 143 -8.21 -5.81 5.40
CA LEU A 143 -6.88 -6.36 5.38
C LEU A 143 -6.06 -5.85 6.57
N GLU A 144 -5.45 -6.79 7.27
CA GLU A 144 -4.46 -6.54 8.32
C GLU A 144 -3.22 -7.39 8.10
N TYR A 145 -2.05 -6.87 8.47
CA TYR A 145 -0.82 -7.65 8.56
C TYR A 145 -0.70 -8.27 9.96
N VAL A 146 -0.66 -9.60 10.01
CA VAL A 146 -0.46 -10.40 11.22
C VAL A 146 1.00 -10.82 11.29
N GLY A 147 1.74 -10.21 12.22
CA GLY A 147 3.13 -10.49 12.49
C GLY A 147 3.38 -11.92 13.01
N ARG A 148 4.66 -12.27 13.20
CA ARG A 148 5.08 -13.63 13.59
C ARG A 148 4.50 -14.09 14.93
N ASP A 149 4.24 -13.16 15.85
CA ASP A 149 3.71 -13.42 17.19
C ASP A 149 2.21 -13.11 17.30
N THR A 150 1.47 -13.27 16.19
CA THR A 150 0.03 -12.94 16.04
C THR A 150 -0.34 -11.48 16.33
N GLN A 151 0.65 -10.62 16.58
CA GLN A 151 0.45 -9.19 16.74
C GLN A 151 0.08 -8.55 15.40
N ILE A 152 -0.97 -7.74 15.41
CA ILE A 152 -1.34 -6.93 14.25
C ILE A 152 -0.33 -5.80 14.11
N ILE A 153 0.34 -5.75 12.97
CA ILE A 153 1.23 -4.67 12.58
C ILE A 153 0.45 -3.81 11.57
N LYS A 154 0.36 -2.52 11.86
CA LYS A 154 -0.45 -1.57 11.10
C LYS A 154 0.27 -1.09 9.86
N PHE A 155 -0.51 -0.79 8.82
CA PHE A 155 -0.01 -0.13 7.63
C PHE A 155 0.10 1.38 7.84
N ALA A 156 1.26 1.95 7.55
CA ALA A 156 1.48 3.39 7.62
C ALA A 156 1.14 4.08 6.30
N ARG A 157 1.30 3.39 5.16
CA ARG A 157 1.10 3.96 3.82
C ARG A 157 0.51 2.97 2.83
N LEU A 158 -0.19 3.52 1.85
CA LEU A 158 -0.63 2.83 0.64
C LEU A 158 -0.07 3.55 -0.59
N ARG A 159 0.57 2.78 -1.47
CA ARG A 159 1.02 3.23 -2.79
C ARG A 159 0.29 2.46 -3.88
N ILE A 160 -0.12 3.18 -4.92
CA ILE A 160 -0.77 2.63 -6.10
C ILE A 160 -0.04 3.21 -7.31
N ALA A 161 0.52 2.34 -8.16
CA ALA A 161 1.14 2.80 -9.39
C ALA A 161 0.14 3.59 -10.25
N SER A 162 0.61 4.64 -10.94
CA SER A 162 -0.27 5.53 -11.71
C SER A 162 -1.11 4.81 -12.76
N ALA A 163 -0.57 3.74 -13.36
CA ALA A 163 -1.23 2.88 -14.34
C ALA A 163 -2.00 1.69 -13.74
N ALA A 164 -1.95 1.49 -12.41
CA ALA A 164 -2.66 0.40 -11.75
C ALA A 164 -4.13 0.75 -11.51
N ASN A 165 -4.97 -0.28 -11.64
CA ASN A 165 -6.40 -0.16 -11.40
C ASN A 165 -6.70 0.07 -9.92
N LYS A 166 -7.64 0.97 -9.67
CA LYS A 166 -8.19 1.24 -8.32
C LYS A 166 -9.53 0.54 -8.07
N SER A 167 -10.11 -0.02 -9.14
CA SER A 167 -11.35 -0.79 -9.15
C SER A 167 -11.22 -1.93 -10.14
N SER A 168 -11.86 -3.05 -9.81
CA SER A 168 -12.05 -4.18 -10.69
C SER A 168 -13.53 -4.38 -10.93
N VAL A 169 -13.90 -4.97 -12.07
CA VAL A 169 -15.29 -5.26 -12.43
C VAL A 169 -15.37 -6.67 -12.99
N LEU A 170 -16.49 -7.35 -12.74
CA LEU A 170 -16.79 -8.66 -13.33
C LEU A 170 -18.31 -8.85 -13.45
N TRP A 171 -18.81 -8.99 -14.67
CA TRP A 171 -20.21 -9.35 -14.94
C TRP A 171 -20.43 -10.87 -14.81
N ALA A 172 -21.69 -11.29 -14.63
CA ALA A 172 -22.06 -12.72 -14.66
C ALA A 172 -21.74 -13.35 -16.01
N SER A 173 -21.93 -12.59 -17.08
CA SER A 173 -21.77 -12.99 -18.46
C SER A 173 -21.41 -11.79 -19.33
N HIS A 174 -21.03 -12.05 -20.58
CA HIS A 174 -20.75 -11.00 -21.56
C HIS A 174 -21.92 -10.80 -22.54
N LEU A 175 -23.15 -11.09 -22.10
CA LEU A 175 -24.35 -10.80 -22.87
C LEU A 175 -24.65 -9.30 -22.79
N VAL A 176 -25.04 -8.71 -23.91
CA VAL A 176 -25.26 -7.25 -24.05
C VAL A 176 -26.29 -6.72 -23.05
N ASP A 177 -27.27 -7.53 -22.71
CA ASP A 177 -28.36 -7.24 -21.78
C ASP A 177 -28.10 -7.68 -20.35
N ASP A 178 -26.93 -8.26 -20.04
CA ASP A 178 -26.56 -8.62 -18.66
C ASP A 178 -26.44 -7.36 -17.80
N ARG A 179 -26.93 -7.44 -16.56
CA ARG A 179 -26.92 -6.35 -15.58
C ARG A 179 -26.33 -6.76 -14.25
N PHE A 180 -26.02 -8.03 -14.07
CA PHE A 180 -25.49 -8.55 -12.82
C PHE A 180 -23.98 -8.41 -12.81
N VAL A 181 -23.48 -7.48 -12.00
CA VAL A 181 -22.06 -7.15 -11.91
C VAL A 181 -21.59 -7.19 -10.46
N SER A 182 -20.32 -7.54 -10.30
CA SER A 182 -19.54 -7.22 -9.12
C SER A 182 -18.50 -6.17 -9.47
N TYR A 183 -18.32 -5.16 -8.62
CA TYR A 183 -17.24 -4.20 -8.77
C TYR A 183 -16.61 -3.83 -7.43
N THR A 184 -15.36 -3.38 -7.46
CA THR A 184 -14.64 -2.99 -6.25
C THR A 184 -14.37 -1.50 -6.15
N GLY A 185 -14.30 -1.02 -4.91
CA GLY A 185 -13.65 0.23 -4.54
C GLY A 185 -12.71 -0.02 -3.36
N PHE A 186 -11.93 0.98 -2.96
CA PHE A 186 -11.03 0.86 -1.81
C PHE A 186 -11.13 2.08 -0.89
N SER A 187 -10.74 1.90 0.36
CA SER A 187 -10.56 2.96 1.34
C SER A 187 -9.37 2.57 2.21
N PHE A 188 -8.59 3.56 2.63
CA PHE A 188 -7.40 3.35 3.44
C PHE A 188 -7.32 4.42 4.52
N GLN A 189 -7.00 3.99 5.74
CA GLN A 189 -6.69 4.89 6.83
C GLN A 189 -5.29 4.57 7.32
N SER A 190 -4.39 5.55 7.34
CA SER A 190 -3.05 5.38 7.92
C SER A 190 -3.14 5.19 9.44
N ASP A 191 -2.10 4.61 10.04
CA ASP A 191 -2.04 4.37 11.49
C ASP A 191 -2.26 5.66 12.31
N ASP A 192 -1.62 6.75 11.89
CA ASP A 192 -1.73 8.07 12.51
C ASP A 192 -3.00 8.85 12.11
N SER A 193 -3.82 8.28 11.23
CA SER A 193 -5.04 8.89 10.67
C SER A 193 -4.82 10.19 9.89
N ASN A 194 -3.58 10.54 9.51
CA ASN A 194 -3.31 11.69 8.65
C ASN A 194 -3.79 11.45 7.21
N ILE A 195 -3.75 10.20 6.75
CA ILE A 195 -4.37 9.74 5.52
C ILE A 195 -5.68 9.05 5.91
N ASN A 196 -6.79 9.58 5.42
CA ASN A 196 -8.11 9.00 5.58
C ASN A 196 -8.85 9.09 4.25
N ASP A 197 -8.58 8.12 3.38
CA ASP A 197 -9.22 8.05 2.08
C ASP A 197 -10.67 7.60 2.27
N PRO A 198 -11.66 8.36 1.76
CA PRO A 198 -13.03 7.88 1.71
C PRO A 198 -13.12 6.65 0.80
N LEU A 199 -14.33 6.11 0.60
CA LEU A 199 -14.51 5.10 -0.43
C LEU A 199 -14.20 5.69 -1.83
N LEU A 200 -13.10 5.24 -2.42
CA LEU A 200 -12.61 5.64 -3.72
C LEU A 200 -12.87 4.53 -4.76
N PHE A 201 -13.12 4.97 -5.99
CA PHE A 201 -13.25 4.12 -7.16
C PHE A 201 -12.31 4.61 -8.26
N ASP A 202 -11.98 3.72 -9.19
CA ASP A 202 -11.23 4.08 -10.39
C ASP A 202 -11.97 5.15 -11.22
N GLY A 203 -11.21 6.09 -11.77
CA GLY A 203 -11.76 7.14 -12.63
C GLY A 203 -12.47 6.57 -13.88
N LEU A 204 -12.00 5.42 -14.39
CA LEU A 204 -12.66 4.70 -15.48
C LEU A 204 -14.01 4.14 -15.03
N LEU A 205 -14.09 3.57 -13.82
CA LEU A 205 -15.35 3.07 -13.25
C LEU A 205 -16.34 4.21 -13.03
N TYR A 206 -15.89 5.35 -12.48
CA TYR A 206 -16.72 6.56 -12.35
C TYR A 206 -17.32 7.01 -13.68
N ARG A 207 -16.50 7.06 -14.75
CA ARG A 207 -16.96 7.45 -16.09
C ARG A 207 -17.95 6.45 -16.66
N MET A 208 -17.66 5.16 -16.56
CA MET A 208 -18.53 4.09 -17.04
C MET A 208 -19.87 4.08 -16.31
N ALA A 209 -19.86 4.19 -14.98
CA ALA A 209 -21.08 4.26 -14.17
C ALA A 209 -21.93 5.48 -14.56
N LYS A 210 -21.32 6.66 -14.72
CA LYS A 210 -22.01 7.87 -15.17
C LYS A 210 -22.65 7.71 -16.56
N GLN A 211 -21.93 7.12 -17.52
CA GLN A 211 -22.43 6.88 -18.88
C GLN A 211 -23.63 5.94 -18.90
N ARG A 212 -23.69 5.00 -17.96
CA ARG A 212 -24.77 4.00 -17.83
C ARG A 212 -25.81 4.39 -16.78
N SER A 213 -25.79 5.64 -16.32
CA SER A 213 -26.69 6.15 -15.26
C SER A 213 -26.70 5.31 -13.98
N HIS A 214 -25.60 4.60 -13.70
CA HIS A 214 -25.40 3.84 -12.48
C HIS A 214 -24.80 4.73 -11.39
N ARG A 215 -25.35 4.67 -10.18
CA ARG A 215 -24.88 5.46 -9.04
C ARG A 215 -23.91 4.65 -8.21
N LEU A 216 -22.64 5.06 -8.19
CA LEU A 216 -21.67 4.47 -7.26
C LEU A 216 -22.02 4.85 -5.81
N PRO A 217 -21.92 3.89 -4.88
CA PRO A 217 -22.25 4.11 -3.48
C PRO A 217 -21.18 4.97 -2.79
N LYS A 218 -21.52 5.46 -1.61
CA LYS A 218 -20.55 6.05 -0.68
C LYS A 218 -20.18 5.02 0.37
N LEU A 219 -19.11 5.29 1.12
CA LEU A 219 -18.82 4.55 2.33
C LEU A 219 -20.04 4.63 3.26
N LEU A 220 -20.42 3.49 3.85
CA LEU A 220 -21.40 3.48 4.92
C LEU A 220 -20.67 3.92 6.20
N ASP A 221 -21.09 5.07 6.74
CA ASP A 221 -20.51 5.63 7.95
C ASP A 221 -20.50 4.56 9.08
N GLU A 222 -19.44 4.55 9.91
CA GLU A 222 -19.16 3.56 10.98
C GLU A 222 -18.61 2.19 10.56
N LYS A 223 -18.50 1.89 9.25
CA LYS A 223 -17.98 0.59 8.76
C LYS A 223 -16.70 0.70 7.92
N GLY A 224 -16.05 1.86 7.91
CA GLY A 224 -14.78 2.08 7.23
C GLY A 224 -13.60 1.28 7.82
N PRO A 225 -12.42 1.33 7.17
CA PRO A 225 -11.20 0.80 7.76
C PRO A 225 -10.91 1.50 9.09
N GLY A 226 -10.29 0.79 10.02
CA GLY A 226 -9.63 1.39 11.17
C GLY A 226 -8.22 1.88 10.83
N ALA A 227 -7.58 2.54 11.80
CA ALA A 227 -6.22 3.05 11.66
C ALA A 227 -5.22 1.93 11.27
N GLY A 228 -4.58 2.13 10.12
CA GLY A 228 -3.58 1.25 9.54
C GLY A 228 -4.13 0.04 8.80
N GLN A 229 -5.37 0.12 8.31
CA GLN A 229 -6.02 -0.94 7.57
C GLN A 229 -6.35 -0.51 6.14
N LEU A 230 -6.26 -1.48 5.21
CA LEU A 230 -6.81 -1.35 3.86
C LEU A 230 -8.17 -2.05 3.84
N MET A 231 -9.19 -1.36 3.32
CA MET A 231 -10.50 -1.94 3.06
C MET A 231 -10.73 -2.00 1.55
N LEU A 232 -11.09 -3.18 1.06
CA LEU A 232 -11.70 -3.35 -0.26
C LEU A 232 -13.21 -3.50 -0.09
N SER A 233 -13.96 -2.69 -0.81
CA SER A 233 -15.40 -2.87 -0.94
C SER A 233 -15.69 -3.74 -2.16
N LEU A 234 -16.61 -4.68 -2.00
CA LEU A 234 -17.18 -5.48 -3.07
C LEU A 234 -18.67 -5.17 -3.14
N HIS A 235 -19.10 -4.62 -4.27
CA HIS A 235 -20.49 -4.28 -4.53
C HIS A 235 -21.07 -5.22 -5.57
N ARG A 236 -22.18 -5.86 -5.24
CA ARG A 236 -23.02 -6.60 -6.19
C ARG A 236 -24.20 -5.73 -6.58
N SER A 237 -24.47 -5.68 -7.89
CA SER A 237 -25.65 -4.99 -8.40
C SER A 237 -26.23 -5.69 -9.62
N ASP A 238 -27.56 -5.68 -9.72
CA ASP A 238 -28.37 -6.16 -10.84
C ASP A 238 -28.85 -5.03 -11.78
N ASN A 239 -28.39 -3.81 -11.54
CA ASN A 239 -28.82 -2.59 -12.22
C ASN A 239 -27.78 -2.10 -13.25
N PHE A 240 -26.56 -2.64 -13.23
CA PHE A 240 -25.45 -2.08 -13.99
C PHE A 240 -25.26 -2.83 -15.31
N LEU A 241 -25.90 -2.32 -16.36
CA LEU A 241 -25.87 -2.91 -17.69
C LEU A 241 -24.43 -3.09 -18.21
N PHE A 242 -24.13 -4.27 -18.74
CA PHE A 242 -22.90 -4.57 -19.48
C PHE A 242 -22.85 -3.72 -20.78
N GLY A 243 -23.94 -3.77 -21.55
CA GLY A 243 -24.13 -2.98 -22.76
C GLY A 243 -23.36 -3.53 -23.95
N ASP A 244 -23.27 -2.73 -25.01
CA ASP A 244 -22.56 -3.13 -26.23
C ASP A 244 -21.04 -3.14 -26.01
N ALA A 245 -20.53 -4.28 -25.54
CA ALA A 245 -19.12 -4.49 -25.20
C ALA A 245 -18.16 -4.37 -26.39
N ALA A 246 -18.67 -4.32 -27.62
CA ALA A 246 -17.86 -4.00 -28.78
C ALA A 246 -17.32 -2.55 -28.76
N GLY A 247 -17.87 -1.67 -27.89
CA GLY A 247 -17.60 -0.23 -27.93
C GLY A 247 -16.92 0.43 -26.72
N SER A 248 -16.67 -0.26 -25.60
CA SER A 248 -16.13 0.41 -24.41
C SER A 248 -14.85 -0.24 -23.88
N GLY A 249 -13.70 0.40 -24.14
CA GLY A 249 -12.41 0.02 -23.55
C GLY A 249 -12.39 0.09 -22.01
N TYR A 250 -13.45 0.61 -21.38
CA TYR A 250 -13.61 0.65 -19.93
C TYR A 250 -13.69 -0.74 -19.30
N THR A 251 -14.55 -1.62 -19.83
CA THR A 251 -14.75 -2.97 -19.27
C THR A 251 -13.43 -3.75 -19.29
N GLN A 252 -12.78 -3.85 -20.45
CA GLN A 252 -11.50 -4.56 -20.60
C GLN A 252 -10.38 -3.94 -19.74
N ALA A 253 -10.41 -2.62 -19.54
CA ALA A 253 -9.44 -1.96 -18.67
C ALA A 253 -9.67 -2.31 -17.20
N LEU A 254 -10.92 -2.44 -16.77
CA LEU A 254 -11.33 -2.69 -15.38
C LEU A 254 -11.40 -4.18 -15.02
N GLU A 255 -11.49 -5.10 -15.99
CA GLU A 255 -11.39 -6.56 -15.79
C GLU A 255 -9.93 -7.00 -15.54
N LYS A 256 -9.25 -6.33 -14.61
CA LYS A 256 -7.88 -6.64 -14.19
C LYS A 256 -7.79 -6.68 -12.67
N SER A 257 -6.74 -7.34 -12.18
CA SER A 257 -6.43 -7.39 -10.74
C SER A 257 -6.13 -5.99 -10.19
N LEU A 258 -6.42 -5.80 -8.90
CA LEU A 258 -6.00 -4.63 -8.13
C LEU A 258 -4.59 -4.86 -7.61
N LEU A 259 -3.73 -3.85 -7.76
CA LEU A 259 -2.34 -3.90 -7.31
C LEU A 259 -2.11 -2.79 -6.28
N PHE A 260 -1.74 -3.18 -5.06
CA PHE A 260 -1.47 -2.26 -3.96
C PHE A 260 -0.08 -2.55 -3.39
N ASP A 261 0.66 -1.50 -3.06
CA ASP A 261 1.94 -1.56 -2.38
C ASP A 261 1.79 -0.88 -1.02
N LEU A 262 1.58 -1.69 0.03
CA LEU A 262 1.43 -1.18 1.39
C LEU A 262 2.80 -1.13 2.08
N ILE A 263 2.98 -0.16 2.97
CA ILE A 263 4.16 -0.06 3.84
C ILE A 263 3.67 -0.16 5.27
N ASP A 264 4.22 -1.10 6.03
CA ASP A 264 3.90 -1.23 7.45
C ASP A 264 4.62 -0.16 8.30
N LYS A 265 4.22 -0.03 9.57
CA LYS A 265 4.86 0.92 10.49
C LYS A 265 6.34 0.61 10.76
N GLU A 266 6.82 -0.58 10.42
CA GLU A 266 8.22 -1.01 10.56
C GLU A 266 9.06 -0.70 9.31
N GLY A 267 8.43 -0.21 8.25
CA GLY A 267 9.06 0.18 6.99
C GLY A 267 9.14 -0.96 5.97
N ASN A 268 8.50 -2.10 6.24
CA ASN A 268 8.48 -3.22 5.32
C ASN A 268 7.43 -3.01 4.22
N GLU A 269 7.77 -3.43 3.00
CA GLU A 269 6.86 -3.36 1.88
C GLU A 269 6.07 -4.65 1.67
N HIS A 270 4.78 -4.47 1.36
CA HIS A 270 3.80 -5.52 1.12
C HIS A 270 3.18 -5.32 -0.27
N PRO A 271 3.80 -5.87 -1.33
CA PRO A 271 3.25 -5.83 -2.67
C PRO A 271 2.14 -6.89 -2.81
N LEU A 272 0.89 -6.43 -2.85
CA LEU A 272 -0.31 -7.27 -2.85
C LEU A 272 -1.06 -7.16 -4.17
N ARG A 273 -1.72 -8.28 -4.52
CA ARG A 273 -2.59 -8.41 -5.70
C ARG A 273 -3.92 -9.00 -5.25
N PHE A 274 -5.01 -8.36 -5.67
CA PHE A 274 -6.37 -8.82 -5.42
C PHE A 274 -7.11 -9.07 -6.72
N GLU A 275 -7.84 -10.16 -6.80
CA GLU A 275 -8.65 -10.49 -7.97
C GLU A 275 -9.90 -11.27 -7.60
N TYR A 276 -10.87 -11.26 -8.50
CA TYR A 276 -12.04 -12.12 -8.40
C TYR A 276 -11.64 -13.58 -8.51
N GLY A 277 -12.23 -14.39 -7.65
CA GLY A 277 -12.02 -15.84 -7.70
C GLY A 277 -12.56 -16.56 -6.47
N VAL A 278 -12.82 -17.83 -6.68
CA VAL A 278 -13.26 -18.79 -5.68
C VAL A 278 -12.32 -19.98 -5.68
N GLU A 279 -12.19 -20.68 -4.55
CA GLU A 279 -11.51 -21.98 -4.50
C GLU A 279 -12.42 -23.07 -5.10
N GLU A 280 -11.89 -24.27 -5.35
CA GLU A 280 -12.69 -25.36 -5.94
C GLU A 280 -13.91 -25.75 -5.09
N ASP A 281 -13.74 -25.80 -3.76
CA ASP A 281 -14.83 -26.16 -2.85
C ASP A 281 -15.90 -25.07 -2.79
N ASP A 282 -15.50 -23.79 -2.89
CA ASP A 282 -16.44 -22.67 -3.01
C ASP A 282 -17.28 -22.80 -4.29
N ALA A 283 -16.65 -23.12 -5.42
CA ALA A 283 -17.34 -23.31 -6.69
C ALA A 283 -18.31 -24.51 -6.65
N ARG A 284 -17.92 -25.61 -5.98
CA ARG A 284 -18.81 -26.77 -5.75
C ARG A 284 -20.03 -26.40 -4.90
N ASN A 285 -19.90 -25.41 -4.03
CA ASN A 285 -20.98 -24.91 -3.19
C ASN A 285 -21.81 -23.79 -3.87
N GLY A 286 -21.61 -23.55 -5.18
CA GLY A 286 -22.45 -22.63 -5.96
C GLY A 286 -21.89 -21.21 -6.09
N LEU A 287 -20.76 -20.90 -5.46
CA LEU A 287 -20.16 -19.57 -5.51
C LEU A 287 -19.54 -19.27 -6.87
N ALA A 288 -19.87 -18.12 -7.44
CA ALA A 288 -19.27 -17.62 -8.67
C ALA A 288 -17.99 -16.83 -8.37
N ALA A 289 -17.08 -16.76 -9.34
CA ALA A 289 -15.81 -16.03 -9.19
C ALA A 289 -16.01 -14.56 -8.77
N ARG A 290 -17.09 -13.93 -9.22
CA ARG A 290 -17.45 -12.54 -8.89
C ARG A 290 -17.87 -12.32 -7.44
N ASP A 291 -18.10 -13.39 -6.69
CA ASP A 291 -18.67 -13.34 -5.34
C ASP A 291 -17.60 -13.16 -4.28
N LYS A 292 -16.34 -13.47 -4.60
CA LYS A 292 -15.22 -13.40 -3.66
C LYS A 292 -13.99 -12.73 -4.27
N LEU A 293 -13.21 -12.12 -3.38
CA LEU A 293 -11.89 -11.59 -3.67
C LEU A 293 -10.83 -12.52 -3.10
N ARG A 294 -9.79 -12.78 -3.88
CA ARG A 294 -8.61 -13.54 -3.46
C ARG A 294 -7.42 -12.62 -3.33
N LEU A 295 -6.68 -12.81 -2.23
CA LEU A 295 -5.43 -12.11 -1.94
C LEU A 295 -4.24 -12.96 -2.37
N PHE A 296 -3.32 -12.33 -3.11
CA PHE A 296 -2.04 -12.90 -3.54
C PHE A 296 -0.90 -11.95 -3.21
N ARG A 297 0.28 -12.52 -2.93
CA ARG A 297 1.54 -11.78 -2.92
C ARG A 297 2.07 -11.71 -4.36
N ARG A 298 2.63 -10.57 -4.74
CA ARG A 298 3.36 -10.41 -6.01
C ARG A 298 4.81 -10.86 -5.90
#